data_AF-A0A7L1P1Q9-F1
#
_entry.id   AF-A0A7L1P1Q9-F1
#
_cell.length_a   1.000
_cell.length_b   1.000
_cell.length_c   1.000
_cell.angle_alpha   90.00
_cell.angle_beta   90.00
_cell.angle_gamma   90.00
#
_symmetry.space_group_name_H-M   'P 1'
#
loop_
_entity.id
_entity.type
_entity.pdbx_description
1 polymer ?
#
loop_
_entity_poly.entity_id
_entity_poly.type
_entity_poly.pdbx_seq_one_letter_code
_entity_poly.pdbx_strand_id
1 'polypeptide(L)'
;VEQSSLPRYALFAEDSIVQSVPEHPKKENVFCLSNSFGDVYLFQATSQTDLENWVTAIHSACASLFAKKLGKEDTVRLLRSQTKSLFQKIDMDGKMKKMAELQLSVVSDPKNRKAIENQIQQWEQNLEKFNMDLFRMRCYLASLQGGELPNPKSLLAAASRPSKLALGRLGIFSVSSFHALICSRDEAALRKRTLSLSQKARSKKGLFSSLKGLDTL
;
A
#
# COMPACT_ATOMS: atom_id res chain seq x y z
N VAL A 1 1.91 -40.70 -8.66
CA VAL A 1 1.81 -40.23 -7.25
C VAL A 1 1.54 -38.73 -7.29
N GLU A 2 0.28 -38.34 -7.44
CA GLU A 2 -0.11 -36.93 -7.33
C GLU A 2 -0.27 -36.61 -5.85
N GLN A 3 0.81 -36.13 -5.26
CA GLN A 3 0.77 -35.56 -3.93
C GLN A 3 0.07 -34.22 -4.06
N SER A 4 -1.19 -34.12 -3.64
CA SER A 4 -1.93 -32.86 -3.56
C SER A 4 -1.19 -31.92 -2.61
N SER A 5 -0.31 -31.09 -3.16
CA SER A 5 0.55 -30.21 -2.37
C SER A 5 -0.26 -29.00 -1.91
N LEU A 6 -0.95 -29.15 -0.77
CA LEU A 6 -1.58 -28.02 -0.09
C LEU A 6 -0.51 -26.98 0.27
N PRO A 7 -0.73 -25.68 0.00
CA PRO A 7 0.24 -24.64 0.31
C PRO A 7 0.42 -24.54 1.82
N ARG A 8 1.68 -24.56 2.28
CA ARG A 8 2.01 -24.39 3.72
C ARG A 8 1.64 -22.99 4.22
N TYR A 9 1.75 -21.98 3.36
CA TYR A 9 1.45 -20.59 3.65
C TYR A 9 0.77 -19.93 2.45
N ALA A 10 -0.16 -19.01 2.74
CA ALA A 10 -0.77 -18.13 1.76
C ALA A 10 -0.59 -16.68 2.22
N LEU A 11 -0.25 -15.80 1.29
CA LEU A 11 -0.07 -14.37 1.52
C LEU A 11 -1.08 -13.62 0.65
N PHE A 12 -1.96 -12.85 1.30
CA PHE A 12 -2.89 -11.97 0.60
C PHE A 12 -2.14 -10.72 0.15
N ALA A 13 -1.84 -10.66 -1.14
CA ALA A 13 -1.09 -9.57 -1.75
C ALA A 13 -2.01 -8.50 -2.36
N GLU A 14 -3.30 -8.51 -2.06
CA GLU A 14 -4.21 -7.48 -2.54
C GLU A 14 -3.77 -6.08 -2.08
N ASP A 15 -3.90 -5.11 -2.99
CA ASP A 15 -3.61 -3.71 -2.68
C ASP A 15 -2.14 -3.45 -2.28
N SER A 16 -1.21 -4.36 -2.66
CA SER A 16 0.22 -4.32 -2.27
C SER A 16 1.10 -3.46 -3.17
N ILE A 17 2.28 -3.11 -2.66
CA ILE A 17 3.37 -2.47 -3.40
C ILE A 17 4.61 -3.38 -3.32
N VAL A 18 5.23 -3.62 -4.47
CA VAL A 18 6.50 -4.36 -4.58
C VAL A 18 7.61 -3.41 -5.03
N GLN A 19 8.77 -3.48 -4.39
CA GLN A 19 9.97 -2.68 -4.72
C GLN A 19 11.21 -3.57 -4.75
N SER A 20 12.13 -3.32 -5.67
CA SER A 20 13.48 -3.89 -5.61
C SER A 20 14.24 -3.34 -4.40
N VAL A 21 15.14 -4.16 -3.84
CA VAL A 21 16.02 -3.80 -2.72
C VAL A 21 17.47 -4.15 -3.10
N PRO A 22 18.05 -3.45 -4.10
CA PRO A 22 19.43 -3.70 -4.54
C PRO A 22 20.47 -3.44 -3.43
N GLU A 23 20.13 -2.61 -2.44
CA GLU A 23 20.98 -2.27 -1.30
C GLU A 23 21.07 -3.34 -0.22
N HIS A 24 20.43 -4.50 -0.40
CA HIS A 24 20.43 -5.56 0.61
C HIS A 24 21.87 -6.07 0.86
N PRO A 25 22.35 -6.10 2.11
CA PRO A 25 23.79 -6.21 2.41
C PRO A 25 24.42 -7.57 2.09
N LYS A 26 23.62 -8.63 1.94
CA LYS A 26 24.11 -10.01 1.84
C LYS A 26 23.58 -10.80 0.65
N LYS A 27 22.64 -10.24 -0.11
CA LYS A 27 21.87 -10.99 -1.11
C LYS A 27 21.54 -10.08 -2.27
N GLU A 28 21.67 -10.62 -3.47
CA GLU A 28 21.26 -9.98 -4.71
C GLU A 28 19.83 -10.36 -5.07
N ASN A 29 19.22 -9.62 -6.01
CA ASN A 29 17.88 -9.88 -6.55
C ASN A 29 16.81 -9.96 -5.44
N VAL A 30 16.96 -9.13 -4.41
CA VAL A 30 15.98 -9.01 -3.34
C VAL A 30 14.89 -8.03 -3.73
N PHE A 31 13.64 -8.40 -3.48
CA PHE A 31 12.50 -7.49 -3.58
C PHE A 31 11.66 -7.56 -2.32
N CYS A 32 10.95 -6.46 -2.05
CA CYS A 32 10.16 -6.26 -0.86
C CYS A 32 8.70 -6.05 -1.23
N LEU A 33 7.81 -6.85 -0.64
CA LEU A 33 6.37 -6.70 -0.74
C LEU A 33 5.84 -6.09 0.55
N SER A 34 5.07 -5.01 0.43
CA SER A 34 4.31 -4.42 1.53
C SER A 34 2.81 -4.53 1.23
N ASN A 35 2.06 -5.16 2.13
CA ASN A 35 0.64 -5.44 1.93
C ASN A 35 -0.27 -4.36 2.56
N SER A 36 -1.57 -4.46 2.28
CA SER A 36 -2.58 -3.55 2.82
C SER A 36 -2.87 -3.71 4.32
N PHE A 37 -2.25 -4.70 4.99
CA PHE A 37 -2.42 -4.96 6.43
C PHE A 37 -1.29 -4.36 7.28
N GLY A 38 -0.31 -3.69 6.66
CA GLY A 38 0.85 -3.15 7.34
C GLY A 38 1.97 -4.17 7.57
N ASP A 39 1.94 -5.32 6.90
CA ASP A 39 3.02 -6.30 6.93
C ASP A 39 3.98 -6.12 5.75
N VAL A 40 5.26 -6.41 5.99
CA VAL A 40 6.35 -6.28 5.01
C VAL A 40 7.12 -7.60 4.92
N TYR A 41 7.41 -8.04 3.69
CA TYR A 41 8.06 -9.31 3.40
C TYR A 41 9.20 -9.11 2.41
N LEU A 42 10.34 -9.78 2.66
CA LEU A 42 11.46 -9.84 1.73
C LEU A 42 11.46 -11.17 0.99
N PHE A 43 11.68 -11.11 -0.30
CA PHE A 43 11.84 -12.24 -1.20
C PHE A 43 13.15 -12.11 -1.94
N GLN A 44 13.74 -13.24 -2.32
CA GLN A 44 14.94 -13.30 -3.16
C GLN A 44 14.56 -14.04 -4.43
N ALA A 45 14.67 -13.37 -5.58
CA ALA A 45 14.47 -13.98 -6.88
C ALA A 45 15.75 -14.71 -7.34
N THR A 46 15.62 -15.51 -8.40
CA THR A 46 16.75 -16.27 -8.96
C THR A 46 17.67 -15.42 -9.84
N SER A 47 17.18 -14.30 -10.37
CA SER A 47 17.90 -13.36 -11.22
C SER A 47 17.23 -11.99 -11.22
N GLN A 48 17.89 -10.98 -11.79
CA GLN A 48 17.29 -9.65 -11.97
C GLN A 48 16.02 -9.70 -12.83
N THR A 49 16.05 -10.46 -13.93
CA THR A 49 14.88 -10.65 -14.80
C THR A 49 13.74 -11.35 -14.07
N ASP A 50 14.04 -12.37 -13.25
CA ASP A 50 13.04 -13.07 -12.45
C ASP A 50 12.40 -12.13 -11.41
N LEU A 51 13.20 -11.25 -10.78
CA LEU A 51 12.68 -10.20 -9.89
C LEU A 51 11.68 -9.29 -10.62
N GLU A 52 12.04 -8.80 -11.81
CA GLU A 52 11.18 -7.91 -12.60
C GLU A 52 9.87 -8.62 -13.03
N ASN A 53 9.96 -9.92 -13.35
CA ASN A 53 8.80 -10.75 -13.63
C ASN A 53 7.88 -10.88 -12.40
N TRP A 54 8.43 -11.12 -11.21
CA TRP A 54 7.65 -11.18 -9.96
C TRP A 54 6.95 -9.86 -9.65
N VAL A 55 7.67 -8.74 -9.77
CA VAL A 55 7.11 -7.40 -9.58
C VAL A 55 5.96 -7.17 -10.54
N THR A 56 6.16 -7.47 -11.83
CA THR A 56 5.15 -7.29 -12.88
C THR A 56 3.91 -8.15 -12.63
N ALA A 57 4.10 -9.44 -12.28
CA ALA A 57 3.02 -10.37 -12.03
C ALA A 57 2.14 -9.93 -10.84
N ILE A 58 2.77 -9.54 -9.72
CA ILE A 58 2.05 -9.13 -8.51
C ILE A 58 1.28 -7.82 -8.74
N HIS A 59 1.91 -6.82 -9.35
CA HIS A 59 1.24 -5.55 -9.66
C HIS A 59 0.10 -5.73 -10.67
N SER A 60 0.27 -6.58 -11.69
CA SER A 60 -0.77 -6.89 -12.67
C SER A 60 -1.96 -7.60 -12.03
N ALA A 61 -1.72 -8.56 -11.14
CA ALA A 61 -2.77 -9.22 -10.36
C ALA A 61 -3.53 -8.23 -9.46
N CYS A 62 -2.80 -7.31 -8.79
CA CYS A 62 -3.41 -6.26 -7.97
C CYS A 62 -4.25 -5.29 -8.81
N ALA A 63 -3.76 -4.91 -9.99
CA ALA A 63 -4.47 -4.04 -10.93
C ALA A 63 -5.78 -4.68 -11.41
N SER A 64 -5.73 -5.96 -11.78
CA SER A 64 -6.90 -6.74 -12.20
C SER A 64 -7.93 -6.84 -11.08
N LEU A 65 -7.50 -7.19 -9.86
CA LEU A 65 -8.40 -7.24 -8.70
C LEU A 65 -9.00 -5.87 -8.37
N PHE A 66 -8.20 -4.79 -8.48
CA PHE A 66 -8.67 -3.42 -8.27
C PHE A 66 -9.77 -3.03 -9.27
N ALA A 67 -9.60 -3.36 -10.55
CA ALA A 67 -10.62 -3.13 -11.57
C ALA A 67 -11.88 -3.97 -11.33
N LYS A 68 -11.71 -5.24 -10.97
CA LYS A 68 -12.81 -6.15 -10.61
C LYS A 68 -13.63 -5.61 -9.43
N LYS A 69 -12.98 -5.14 -8.36
CA LYS A 69 -13.66 -4.55 -7.18
C LYS A 69 -14.52 -3.32 -7.53
N LEU A 70 -14.19 -2.60 -8.62
CA LEU A 70 -14.92 -1.42 -9.09
C LEU A 70 -15.87 -1.70 -10.26
N GLY A 71 -16.03 -2.97 -10.67
CA GLY A 71 -16.87 -3.36 -11.80
C GLY A 71 -16.42 -2.71 -13.12
N LYS A 72 -15.11 -2.61 -13.35
CA LYS A 72 -14.53 -2.03 -14.58
C LYS A 72 -13.72 -3.09 -15.32
N GLU A 73 -13.87 -3.11 -16.65
CA GLU A 73 -13.14 -4.03 -17.53
C GLU A 73 -11.84 -3.39 -18.07
N ASP A 74 -11.90 -2.13 -18.49
CA ASP A 74 -10.73 -1.37 -18.94
C ASP A 74 -9.88 -0.90 -17.74
N THR A 75 -9.00 -1.79 -17.30
CA THR A 75 -8.12 -1.59 -16.15
C THR A 75 -7.17 -0.41 -16.35
N VAL A 76 -6.59 -0.26 -17.55
CA VAL A 76 -5.62 0.83 -17.81
C VAL A 76 -6.31 2.19 -17.78
N ARG A 77 -7.50 2.32 -18.40
CA ARG A 77 -8.28 3.57 -18.35
C ARG A 77 -8.71 3.91 -16.92
N LEU A 78 -9.14 2.91 -16.15
CA LEU A 78 -9.47 3.08 -14.75
C LEU A 78 -8.27 3.63 -13.95
N LEU A 79 -7.10 2.98 -14.05
CA LEU A 79 -5.92 3.41 -13.30
C LEU A 79 -5.45 4.82 -13.70
N ARG A 80 -5.55 5.18 -14.99
CA ARG A 80 -5.28 6.55 -15.47
C ARG A 80 -6.25 7.56 -14.86
N SER A 81 -7.54 7.21 -14.79
CA SER A 81 -8.56 8.05 -14.14
C SER A 81 -8.29 8.23 -12.64
N GLN A 82 -7.95 7.14 -11.93
CA GLN A 82 -7.59 7.20 -10.52
C GLN A 82 -6.35 8.06 -10.27
N THR A 83 -5.32 7.91 -11.10
CA THR A 83 -4.10 8.74 -11.07
C THR A 83 -4.46 10.23 -11.19
N LYS A 84 -5.29 10.62 -12.17
CA LYS A 84 -5.75 12.01 -12.33
C LYS A 84 -6.56 12.52 -11.13
N SER A 85 -7.45 11.70 -10.59
CA SER A 85 -8.24 12.06 -9.41
C SER A 85 -7.37 12.26 -8.17
N LEU A 86 -6.39 11.39 -7.95
CA LEU A 86 -5.43 11.51 -6.84
C LEU A 86 -4.59 12.79 -6.96
N PHE A 87 -4.17 13.16 -8.17
CA PHE A 87 -3.49 14.44 -8.39
C PHE A 87 -4.33 15.64 -7.96
N GLN A 88 -5.61 15.66 -8.31
CA GLN A 88 -6.52 16.74 -7.91
C GLN A 88 -6.72 16.80 -6.40
N LYS A 89 -6.85 15.63 -5.75
CA LYS A 89 -6.97 15.54 -4.28
C LYS A 89 -5.70 16.05 -3.58
N ILE A 90 -4.52 15.68 -4.08
CA ILE A 90 -3.23 16.15 -3.54
C ILE A 90 -3.11 17.68 -3.67
N ASP A 91 -3.47 18.24 -4.84
CA ASP A 91 -3.43 19.70 -5.05
C ASP A 91 -4.39 20.44 -4.11
N MET A 92 -5.64 19.96 -3.99
CA MET A 92 -6.65 20.56 -3.14
C MET A 92 -6.27 20.49 -1.65
N ASP A 93 -5.94 19.31 -1.14
CA ASP A 93 -5.55 19.15 0.28
C ASP A 93 -4.24 19.89 0.58
N GLY A 94 -3.30 19.96 -0.38
CA GLY A 94 -2.07 20.74 -0.25
C GLY A 94 -2.35 22.24 -0.09
N LYS A 95 -3.27 22.78 -0.89
CA LYS A 95 -3.73 24.17 -0.77
C LYS A 95 -4.46 24.42 0.54
N MET A 96 -5.37 23.52 0.94
CA MET A 96 -6.12 23.65 2.19
C MET A 96 -5.21 23.61 3.42
N LYS A 97 -4.24 22.69 3.44
CA LYS A 97 -3.23 22.63 4.49
C LYS A 97 -2.47 23.95 4.61
N LYS A 98 -1.95 24.46 3.49
CA LYS A 98 -1.20 25.74 3.48
C LYS A 98 -2.07 26.91 3.93
N MET A 99 -3.35 26.93 3.55
CA MET A 99 -4.29 27.94 4.01
C MET A 99 -4.50 27.87 5.53
N ALA A 100 -4.64 26.66 6.09
CA ALA A 100 -4.78 26.47 7.52
C ALA A 100 -3.51 26.86 8.31
N GLU A 101 -2.32 26.59 7.77
CA GLU A 101 -1.05 27.05 8.34
C GLU A 101 -0.98 28.59 8.40
N LEU A 102 -1.45 29.28 7.34
CA LEU A 102 -1.54 30.74 7.33
C LEU A 102 -2.55 31.25 8.37
N GLN A 103 -3.72 30.63 8.48
CA GLN A 103 -4.72 31.00 9.49
C GLN A 103 -4.17 30.82 10.92
N LEU A 104 -3.44 29.73 11.19
CA LEU A 104 -2.84 29.47 12.50
C LEU A 104 -1.87 30.58 12.93
N SER A 105 -1.25 31.30 12.00
CA SER A 105 -0.33 32.40 12.31
C SER A 105 -1.01 33.64 12.89
N VAL A 106 -2.31 33.84 12.62
CA VAL A 106 -3.06 35.04 13.04
C VAL A 106 -4.09 34.77 14.13
N VAL A 107 -4.52 33.52 14.32
CA VAL A 107 -5.52 33.15 15.34
C VAL A 107 -4.88 33.13 16.73
N SER A 108 -5.42 33.91 17.67
CA SER A 108 -4.92 33.98 19.05
C SER A 108 -5.65 33.05 20.02
N ASP A 109 -6.93 32.76 19.77
CA ASP A 109 -7.75 31.92 20.66
C ASP A 109 -7.21 30.48 20.75
N PRO A 110 -6.84 29.99 21.95
CA PRO A 110 -6.21 28.67 22.12
C PRO A 110 -7.05 27.51 21.60
N LYS A 111 -8.38 27.57 21.75
CA LYS A 111 -9.28 26.50 21.31
C LYS A 111 -9.34 26.41 19.78
N ASN A 112 -9.47 27.55 19.11
CA ASN A 112 -9.47 27.64 17.66
C ASN A 112 -8.10 27.28 17.07
N ARG A 113 -6.99 27.72 17.69
CA ARG A 113 -5.65 27.28 17.31
C ARG A 113 -5.54 25.76 17.34
N LYS A 114 -5.99 25.13 18.42
CA LYS A 114 -5.93 23.67 18.56
C LYS A 114 -6.77 22.95 17.50
N ALA A 115 -7.95 23.48 17.16
CA ALA A 115 -8.78 22.93 16.11
C ALA A 115 -8.08 22.98 14.74
N ILE A 116 -7.45 24.11 14.41
CA ILE A 116 -6.69 24.29 13.15
C ILE A 116 -5.48 23.36 13.10
N GLU A 117 -4.74 23.21 14.19
CA GLU A 117 -3.63 22.24 14.28
C GLU A 117 -4.09 20.81 13.98
N ASN A 118 -5.22 20.39 14.53
CA ASN A 118 -5.79 19.06 14.28
C ASN A 118 -6.18 18.89 12.80
N GLN A 119 -6.72 19.93 12.16
CA GLN A 119 -7.03 19.89 10.72
C GLN A 119 -5.75 19.78 9.88
N ILE A 120 -4.70 20.54 10.21
CA ILE A 120 -3.39 20.44 9.54
C ILE A 120 -2.87 19.01 9.63
N GLN A 121 -2.88 18.40 10.81
CA GLN A 121 -2.45 17.02 11.00
C GLN A 121 -3.27 16.02 10.16
N GLN A 122 -4.59 16.22 10.05
CA GLN A 122 -5.43 15.39 9.21
C GLN A 122 -5.07 15.53 7.73
N TRP A 123 -4.87 16.75 7.23
CA TRP A 123 -4.43 16.96 5.86
C TRP A 123 -3.04 16.38 5.60
N GLU A 124 -2.11 16.42 6.55
CA GLU A 124 -0.81 15.75 6.41
C GLU A 124 -0.98 14.24 6.22
N GLN A 125 -1.80 13.58 7.03
CA GLN A 125 -2.05 12.15 6.90
C GLN A 125 -2.76 11.80 5.58
N ASN A 126 -3.73 12.62 5.17
CA ASN A 126 -4.42 12.45 3.88
C ASN A 126 -3.44 12.58 2.71
N LEU A 127 -2.58 13.59 2.72
CA LEU A 127 -1.58 13.80 1.69
C LEU A 127 -0.59 12.64 1.60
N GLU A 128 -0.14 12.09 2.73
CA GLU A 128 0.68 10.88 2.73
C GLU A 128 -0.07 9.70 2.08
N LYS A 129 -1.34 9.49 2.45
CA LYS A 129 -2.16 8.41 1.87
C LYS A 129 -2.36 8.60 0.37
N PHE A 130 -2.68 9.80 -0.10
CA PHE A 130 -2.90 10.06 -1.52
C PHE A 130 -1.62 9.93 -2.33
N ASN A 131 -0.48 10.37 -1.83
CA ASN A 131 0.81 10.16 -2.49
C ASN A 131 1.17 8.67 -2.59
N MET A 132 0.90 7.90 -1.53
CA MET A 132 1.11 6.45 -1.52
C MET A 132 0.19 5.74 -2.51
N ASP A 133 -1.10 6.08 -2.54
CA ASP A 133 -2.05 5.55 -3.53
C ASP A 133 -1.64 5.91 -4.95
N LEU A 134 -1.20 7.16 -5.18
CA LEU A 134 -0.76 7.61 -6.49
C LEU A 134 0.47 6.81 -6.96
N PHE A 135 1.44 6.60 -6.06
CA PHE A 135 2.60 5.76 -6.33
C PHE A 135 2.18 4.33 -6.70
N ARG A 136 1.28 3.73 -5.92
CA ARG A 136 0.75 2.38 -6.17
C ARG A 136 0.02 2.26 -7.51
N MET A 137 -0.86 3.21 -7.85
CA MET A 137 -1.54 3.25 -9.15
C MET A 137 -0.54 3.35 -10.31
N ARG A 138 0.55 4.12 -10.13
CA ARG A 138 1.62 4.23 -11.12
C ARG A 138 2.43 2.95 -11.27
N CYS A 139 2.72 2.24 -10.17
CA CYS A 139 3.32 0.90 -10.24
C CYS A 139 2.46 -0.07 -11.05
N TYR A 140 1.15 -0.08 -10.79
CA TYR A 140 0.21 -0.94 -11.52
C TYR A 140 0.16 -0.60 -13.01
N LEU A 141 0.08 0.69 -13.35
CA LEU A 141 0.13 1.14 -14.75
C LEU A 141 1.44 0.75 -15.42
N ALA A 142 2.58 0.98 -14.77
CA ALA A 142 3.89 0.65 -15.31
C ALA A 142 4.00 -0.85 -15.63
N SER A 143 3.57 -1.73 -14.72
CA SER A 143 3.58 -3.18 -14.93
C SER A 143 2.65 -3.64 -16.07
N LEU A 144 1.48 -3.02 -16.24
CA LEU A 144 0.58 -3.35 -17.35
C LEU A 144 1.06 -2.82 -18.71
N GLN A 145 1.92 -1.80 -18.73
CA GLN A 145 2.34 -1.12 -19.96
C GLN A 145 3.83 -1.35 -20.30
N GLY A 146 4.56 -2.12 -19.50
CA GLY A 146 6.01 -2.30 -19.65
C GLY A 146 6.81 -1.00 -19.43
N GLY A 147 6.29 -0.09 -18.60
CA GLY A 147 6.94 1.17 -18.27
C GLY A 147 7.85 1.06 -17.05
N GLU A 148 8.69 2.09 -16.83
CA GLU A 148 9.49 2.21 -15.62
C GLU A 148 8.61 2.45 -14.38
N LEU A 149 8.97 1.83 -13.25
CA LEU A 149 8.31 2.09 -11.97
C LEU A 149 8.52 3.54 -11.52
N PRO A 150 7.55 4.12 -10.78
CA PRO A 150 7.70 5.48 -10.26
C PRO A 150 8.90 5.61 -9.31
N ASN A 151 9.59 6.75 -9.36
CA ASN A 151 10.75 7.04 -8.52
C ASN A 151 10.39 6.97 -7.01
N PRO A 152 11.00 6.06 -6.22
CA PRO A 152 10.71 5.90 -4.80
C PRO A 152 11.12 7.12 -3.96
N LYS A 153 12.16 7.86 -4.36
CA LYS A 153 12.62 9.05 -3.62
C LYS A 153 11.58 10.16 -3.64
N SER A 154 10.86 10.31 -4.75
CA SER A 154 9.77 11.30 -4.87
C SER A 154 8.64 11.02 -3.89
N LEU A 155 8.30 9.75 -3.65
CA LEU A 155 7.31 9.37 -2.64
C LEU A 155 7.82 9.62 -1.22
N LEU A 156 9.07 9.23 -0.93
CA LEU A 156 9.67 9.40 0.40
C LEU A 156 9.84 10.87 0.80
N ALA A 157 9.98 11.78 -0.17
CA ALA A 157 9.96 13.22 0.07
C ALA A 157 8.63 13.71 0.65
N ALA A 158 7.51 13.05 0.31
CA ALA A 158 6.17 13.38 0.81
C ALA A 158 5.90 12.89 2.25
N ALA A 159 6.81 12.10 2.85
CA ALA A 159 6.66 11.67 4.24
C ALA A 159 6.77 12.87 5.21
N SER A 160 5.76 12.99 6.06
CA SER A 160 5.66 13.99 7.12
C SER A 160 6.74 13.78 8.18
N ARG A 161 6.99 14.81 9.00
CA ARG A 161 7.95 14.73 10.11
C ARG A 161 7.61 13.63 11.12
N PRO A 162 6.35 13.47 11.59
CA PRO A 162 5.97 12.35 12.46
C PRO A 162 6.25 10.99 11.83
N SER A 163 5.95 10.80 10.54
CA SER A 163 6.23 9.55 9.84
C SER A 163 7.72 9.24 9.74
N LYS A 164 8.53 10.24 9.39
CA LYS A 164 10.00 10.10 9.35
C LYS A 164 10.57 9.70 10.71
N LEU A 165 10.07 10.28 11.81
CA LEU A 165 10.48 9.90 13.16
C LEU A 165 10.06 8.47 13.52
N ALA A 166 8.85 8.05 13.17
CA ALA A 166 8.37 6.69 13.40
C ALA A 166 9.21 5.66 12.62
N LEU A 167 9.48 5.92 11.35
CA LEU A 167 10.31 5.06 10.51
C LEU A 167 11.79 5.06 10.94
N GLY A 168 12.28 6.19 11.47
CA GLY A 168 13.60 6.29 12.08
C GLY A 168 13.73 5.40 13.31
N ARG A 169 12.72 5.34 14.18
CA ARG A 169 12.67 4.42 15.33
C ARG A 169 12.61 2.95 14.91
N LEU A 170 11.95 2.67 13.79
CA LEU A 170 11.93 1.33 13.19
C LEU A 170 13.30 0.94 12.57
N GLY A 171 14.15 1.93 12.27
CA GLY A 171 15.46 1.74 11.65
C GLY A 171 15.42 1.51 10.14
N ILE A 172 14.26 1.69 9.50
CA ILE A 172 14.08 1.42 8.06
C ILE A 172 13.24 2.53 7.43
N PHE A 173 13.85 3.33 6.56
CA PHE A 173 13.18 4.38 5.78
C PHE A 173 13.16 4.00 4.31
N SER A 174 12.07 3.35 3.89
CA SER A 174 11.86 2.83 2.53
C SER A 174 10.40 3.02 2.11
N VAL A 175 10.10 2.86 0.82
CA VAL A 175 8.71 2.86 0.33
C VAL A 175 7.87 1.79 1.04
N SER A 176 8.43 0.60 1.24
CA SER A 176 7.73 -0.51 1.88
C SER A 176 7.41 -0.24 3.35
N SER A 177 8.35 0.32 4.12
CA SER A 177 8.11 0.68 5.52
C SER A 177 7.16 1.87 5.65
N PHE A 178 7.21 2.83 4.72
CA PHE A 178 6.26 3.94 4.68
C PHE A 178 4.85 3.48 4.31
N HIS A 179 4.70 2.59 3.34
CA HIS A 179 3.41 1.98 2.99
C HIS A 179 2.82 1.24 4.18
N ALA A 180 3.62 0.43 4.89
CA ALA A 180 3.18 -0.29 6.07
C ALA A 180 2.69 0.64 7.20
N LEU A 181 3.41 1.75 7.44
CA LEU A 181 3.01 2.76 8.43
C LEU A 181 1.69 3.45 8.06
N ILE A 182 1.46 3.73 6.78
CA ILE A 182 0.20 4.31 6.31
C ILE A 182 -0.94 3.30 6.50
N CYS A 183 -0.73 2.03 6.13
CA CYS A 183 -1.73 0.97 6.29
C CYS A 183 -2.06 0.69 7.76
N SER A 184 -1.11 0.84 8.68
CA SER A 184 -1.37 0.61 10.11
C SER A 184 -2.28 1.66 10.75
N ARG A 185 -2.58 2.77 10.06
CA ARG A 185 -3.52 3.79 10.53
C ARG A 185 -4.97 3.46 10.20
N ASP A 186 -5.20 2.49 9.32
CA ASP A 186 -6.54 2.05 8.95
C ASP A 186 -7.03 0.99 9.96
N GLU A 187 -7.88 1.41 10.88
CA GLU A 187 -8.52 0.56 11.88
C GLU A 187 -9.29 -0.63 11.25
N ALA A 188 -9.82 -0.47 10.03
CA ALA A 188 -10.48 -1.55 9.32
C ALA A 188 -9.48 -2.60 8.79
N ALA A 189 -8.28 -2.17 8.38
CA ALA A 189 -7.19 -3.07 8.00
C ALA A 189 -6.66 -3.86 9.20
N LEU A 190 -6.56 -3.23 10.38
CA LEU A 190 -6.21 -3.88 11.64
C LEU A 190 -7.20 -4.99 12.03
N ARG A 191 -8.51 -4.77 11.86
CA ARG A 191 -9.53 -5.82 12.10
C ARG A 191 -9.40 -6.99 11.13
N LYS A 192 -9.15 -6.73 9.85
CA LYS A 192 -8.94 -7.79 8.84
C LYS A 192 -7.67 -8.60 9.11
N ARG A 193 -6.60 -7.97 9.62
CA ARG A 193 -5.37 -8.64 10.08
C ARG A 193 -5.65 -9.66 11.19
N THR A 194 -6.49 -9.31 12.16
CA THR A 194 -6.91 -10.24 13.22
C THR A 194 -7.71 -11.43 12.69
N LEU A 195 -8.55 -11.21 11.67
CA LEU A 195 -9.35 -12.27 11.04
C LEU A 195 -8.50 -13.25 10.21
N SER A 196 -7.50 -12.77 9.47
CA SER A 196 -6.57 -13.64 8.71
C SER A 196 -5.69 -14.49 9.64
N LEU A 197 -5.29 -13.95 10.80
CA LEU A 197 -4.63 -14.69 11.88
C LEU A 197 -5.56 -15.71 12.56
N SER A 198 -6.85 -15.39 12.73
CA SER A 198 -7.85 -16.29 13.32
C SER A 198 -8.21 -17.48 12.40
N GLN A 199 -8.23 -17.29 11.08
CA GLN A 199 -8.36 -18.40 10.13
C GLN A 199 -7.21 -19.41 10.26
N LYS A 200 -5.98 -18.96 10.57
CA LYS A 200 -4.85 -19.86 10.89
C LYS A 200 -5.08 -20.66 12.19
N ALA A 201 -5.81 -20.12 13.16
CA ALA A 201 -6.15 -20.83 14.39
C ALA A 201 -7.29 -21.85 14.17
N ARG A 202 -8.30 -21.52 13.36
CA ARG A 202 -9.38 -22.45 12.99
C ARG A 202 -8.90 -23.59 12.09
N SER A 203 -7.96 -23.36 11.18
CA SER A 203 -7.37 -24.44 10.35
C SER A 203 -6.64 -25.52 11.16
N LYS A 204 -6.31 -25.28 12.44
CA LYS A 204 -5.71 -26.28 13.34
C LYS A 204 -6.73 -27.07 14.16
N LYS A 205 -8.02 -26.74 14.09
CA LYS A 205 -9.10 -27.50 14.74
C LYS A 205 -10.08 -27.93 13.67
N GLY A 206 -9.96 -29.18 13.25
CA GLY A 206 -10.75 -29.76 12.18
C GLY A 206 -12.25 -29.58 12.38
N LEU A 207 -12.96 -29.60 11.26
CA LEU A 207 -14.21 -30.31 11.02
C LEU A 207 -14.50 -30.23 9.52
N PHE A 208 -14.84 -31.36 8.94
CA PHE A 208 -15.22 -31.56 7.55
C PHE A 208 -16.23 -30.49 7.10
N SER A 209 -15.99 -29.83 5.97
CA SER A 209 -17.08 -29.21 5.21
C SER A 209 -17.00 -29.61 3.73
N SER A 210 -18.11 -30.18 3.27
CA SER A 210 -18.32 -30.64 1.92
C SER A 210 -18.38 -29.45 0.96
N LEU A 211 -17.55 -29.49 -0.09
CA LEU A 211 -17.66 -28.60 -1.25
C LEU A 211 -18.97 -28.90 -1.98
N LYS A 212 -20.02 -28.10 -1.76
CA LYS A 212 -21.10 -27.89 -2.74
C LYS A 212 -21.63 -26.47 -2.62
N GLY A 213 -21.63 -25.76 -3.74
CA GLY A 213 -22.48 -24.61 -3.99
C GLY A 213 -21.83 -23.24 -3.79
N LEU A 214 -21.24 -22.71 -4.85
CA LEU A 214 -21.15 -21.26 -5.09
C LEU A 214 -21.46 -21.02 -6.57
N ASP A 215 -22.72 -21.24 -6.92
CA ASP A 215 -23.38 -20.49 -7.99
C ASP A 215 -24.17 -19.36 -7.32
N THR A 216 -24.19 -18.21 -7.99
CA THR A 216 -24.97 -16.99 -7.74
C THR A 216 -24.60 -16.11 -6.53
N LEU A 217 -23.83 -15.04 -6.80
CA LEU A 217 -24.28 -13.63 -6.88
C LEU A 217 -23.06 -12.67 -6.91
#